data_AF-A0A9Q0JIR3-F1
#
_entry.id   AF-A0A9Q0JIR3-F1
#
_cell.length_a   1.000
_cell.length_b   1.000
_cell.length_c   1.000
_cell.angle_alpha   90.00
_cell.angle_beta   90.00
_cell.angle_gamma   90.00
#
_symmetry.space_group_name_H-M   'P 1'
#
loop_
_entity.id
_entity.type
_entity.pdbx_description
1 polymer ?
#
loop_
_entity_poly.entity_id
_entity_poly.type
_entity_poly.pdbx_seq_one_letter_code
_entity_poly.pdbx_strand_id
1 'polypeptide(L)'
;MSNSQIPFDVVRDILCRLPAESLLRFRSISKSCCSLVEIPDFIKHHLNQSVKTGTNHSLIVEYIKPNGLIKSIDLDSPGKCLKLTRPFPVSYKVLIQSLFSDLHLKFCSDIFGSCNGLLAFYAPPGNIILLNPSTNKYLTLPKFGSENDSSHGGHNYTNGFGYDAVSDDYKVVRITPRLLHERSRRVMVYSLRTNSWTRVEDFPYSPNEYYVSSRFGVHAGSSLHWVVHRYASDNILIVAFDLRKDKFSLIQLETFRRFKLSPIRAE
;
A
#
# COMPACT_ATOMS: atom_id res chain seq x y z
N MET A 1 22.08 -46.19 -15.47
CA MET A 1 22.32 -45.05 -14.54
C MET A 1 20.97 -44.62 -14.00
N SER A 2 20.68 -44.91 -12.74
CA SER A 2 19.41 -44.52 -12.11
C SER A 2 19.35 -43.00 -12.03
N ASN A 3 18.36 -42.39 -12.68
CA ASN A 3 18.05 -40.98 -12.55
C ASN A 3 17.68 -40.71 -11.09
N SER A 4 18.62 -40.26 -10.28
CA SER A 4 18.37 -39.81 -8.90
C SER A 4 17.64 -38.47 -8.97
N GLN A 5 16.33 -38.53 -9.24
CA GLN A 5 15.48 -37.36 -9.23
C GLN A 5 15.33 -36.87 -7.79
N ILE A 6 15.67 -35.61 -7.56
CA ILE A 6 15.41 -34.93 -6.29
C ILE A 6 13.89 -34.94 -6.06
N PRO A 7 13.39 -35.35 -4.88
CA PRO A 7 11.96 -35.34 -4.60
C PRO A 7 11.34 -33.95 -4.78
N PHE A 8 10.11 -33.90 -5.30
CA PHE A 8 9.42 -32.65 -5.61
C PHE A 8 9.28 -31.72 -4.40
N ASP A 9 9.00 -32.28 -3.22
CA ASP A 9 8.88 -31.51 -1.98
C ASP A 9 10.18 -30.82 -1.58
N VAL A 10 11.32 -31.44 -1.87
CA VAL A 10 12.65 -30.86 -1.61
C VAL A 10 12.92 -29.72 -2.58
N VAL A 11 12.59 -29.89 -3.86
CA VAL A 11 12.69 -28.81 -4.86
C VAL A 11 11.81 -27.63 -4.45
N ARG A 12 10.57 -27.91 -4.01
CA ARG A 12 9.64 -26.88 -3.53
C ARG A 12 10.22 -26.09 -2.35
N ASP A 13 10.72 -26.77 -1.33
CA ASP A 13 11.28 -26.13 -0.14
C ASP A 13 12.53 -25.29 -0.47
N ILE A 14 13.40 -25.78 -1.37
CA ILE A 14 14.56 -25.01 -1.84
C ILE A 14 14.10 -23.73 -2.54
N LEU A 15 13.18 -23.84 -3.50
CA LEU A 15 12.70 -22.68 -4.25
C LEU A 15 11.96 -21.69 -3.34
N CYS A 16 11.18 -22.14 -2.37
CA CYS A 16 10.46 -21.27 -1.43
C CYS A 16 11.38 -20.36 -0.58
N ARG A 17 12.68 -20.65 -0.51
CA ARG A 17 13.65 -19.82 0.23
C ARG A 17 14.36 -18.80 -0.66
N LEU A 18 14.20 -18.88 -1.97
CA LEU A 18 14.86 -17.98 -2.91
C LEU A 18 14.14 -16.63 -3.02
N PRO A 19 14.87 -15.54 -3.31
CA PRO A 19 14.25 -14.27 -3.66
C PRO A 19 13.32 -14.37 -4.88
N ALA A 20 12.28 -13.55 -4.93
CA ALA A 20 11.29 -13.56 -6.02
C ALA A 20 11.93 -13.38 -7.41
N GLU A 21 12.98 -12.55 -7.52
CA GLU A 21 13.73 -12.39 -8.77
C GLU A 21 14.41 -13.68 -9.24
N SER A 22 14.99 -14.43 -8.31
CA SER A 22 15.62 -15.70 -8.61
C SER A 22 14.57 -16.69 -9.10
N LEU A 23 13.43 -16.79 -8.42
CA LEU A 23 12.30 -17.63 -8.83
C LEU A 23 11.81 -17.32 -10.25
N LEU A 24 11.77 -16.04 -10.63
CA LEU A 24 11.40 -15.63 -11.97
C LEU A 24 12.38 -16.10 -13.04
N ARG A 25 13.67 -16.17 -12.73
CA ARG A 25 14.68 -16.75 -13.64
C ARG A 25 14.50 -18.26 -13.78
N PHE A 26 14.10 -18.96 -12.71
CA PHE A 26 13.82 -20.40 -12.74
C PHE A 26 12.66 -20.79 -13.65
N ARG A 27 11.70 -19.88 -13.92
CA ARG A 27 10.62 -20.08 -14.91
C ARG A 27 11.16 -20.41 -16.30
N SER A 28 12.31 -19.85 -16.67
CA SER A 28 12.92 -20.06 -17.98
C SER A 28 13.71 -21.36 -18.10
N ILE A 29 13.96 -22.06 -16.99
CA ILE A 29 14.85 -23.23 -16.95
C ILE A 29 14.08 -24.52 -17.20
N SER A 30 12.84 -24.64 -16.70
CA SER A 30 11.98 -25.81 -16.97
C SER A 30 10.50 -25.50 -16.85
N LYS A 31 9.67 -26.28 -17.56
CA LYS A 31 8.20 -26.19 -17.46
C LYS A 31 7.70 -26.49 -16.05
N SER A 32 8.32 -27.45 -15.37
CA SER A 32 7.96 -27.85 -13.99
C SER A 32 8.28 -26.76 -12.97
N CYS A 33 9.42 -26.07 -13.11
CA CYS A 33 9.73 -24.91 -12.26
C CYS A 33 8.78 -23.75 -12.56
N CYS A 34 8.47 -23.52 -13.84
CA CYS A 34 7.53 -22.48 -14.24
C CYS A 34 6.14 -22.69 -13.65
N SER A 35 5.60 -23.91 -13.75
CA SER A 35 4.30 -24.23 -13.16
C SER A 35 4.33 -24.12 -11.64
N LEU A 36 5.36 -24.64 -10.98
CA LEU A 36 5.49 -24.63 -9.52
C LEU A 36 5.43 -23.21 -8.93
N VAL A 37 6.16 -22.25 -9.50
CA VAL A 37 6.21 -20.89 -8.96
C VAL A 37 4.93 -20.07 -9.23
N GLU A 38 4.05 -20.55 -10.09
CA GLU A 38 2.75 -19.94 -10.38
C GLU A 38 1.60 -20.54 -9.54
N ILE A 39 1.84 -21.66 -8.85
CA ILE A 39 0.83 -22.29 -7.98
C ILE A 39 0.51 -21.36 -6.79
N PRO A 40 -0.77 -21.06 -6.52
CA PRO A 40 -1.16 -20.20 -5.39
C PRO A 40 -0.60 -20.64 -4.03
N ASP A 41 -0.62 -21.94 -3.75
CA ASP A 41 -0.08 -22.50 -2.51
C ASP A 41 1.43 -22.27 -2.38
N PHE A 42 2.17 -22.36 -3.48
CA PHE A 42 3.59 -22.04 -3.50
C PHE A 42 3.83 -20.56 -3.19
N ILE A 43 3.06 -19.66 -3.81
CA ILE A 43 3.16 -18.21 -3.59
C ILE A 43 2.88 -17.87 -2.12
N LYS A 44 1.82 -18.44 -1.53
CA LYS A 44 1.50 -18.28 -0.11
C LYS A 44 2.60 -18.85 0.78
N HIS A 45 3.11 -20.03 0.46
CA HIS A 45 4.17 -20.66 1.23
C HIS A 45 5.47 -19.84 1.18
N HIS A 46 5.86 -19.34 0.01
CA HIS A 46 7.01 -18.44 -0.20
C HIS A 46 6.89 -17.14 0.59
N LEU A 47 5.71 -16.52 0.57
CA LEU A 47 5.42 -15.31 1.35
C LEU A 47 5.51 -15.59 2.86
N ASN A 48 4.84 -16.64 3.34
CA ASN A 48 4.86 -17.02 4.75
C ASN A 48 6.26 -17.38 5.23
N GLN A 49 7.04 -18.05 4.39
CA GLN A 49 8.43 -18.36 4.67
C GLN A 49 9.24 -17.08 4.84
N SER A 50 9.10 -16.11 3.91
CA SER A 50 9.79 -14.81 3.98
C SER A 50 9.45 -14.03 5.25
N VAL A 51 8.17 -14.01 5.65
CA VAL A 51 7.72 -13.40 6.91
C VAL A 51 8.31 -14.12 8.12
N LYS A 52 8.32 -15.45 8.10
CA LYS A 52 8.82 -16.28 9.22
C LYS A 52 10.33 -16.16 9.42
N THR A 53 11.10 -16.14 8.34
CA THR A 53 12.57 -16.06 8.39
C THR A 53 13.07 -14.63 8.45
N GLY A 54 12.21 -13.66 8.19
CA GLY A 54 12.57 -12.26 8.13
C GLY A 54 13.50 -11.92 6.96
N THR A 55 13.33 -12.61 5.82
CA THR A 55 14.15 -12.46 4.61
C THR A 55 13.30 -12.01 3.42
N ASN A 56 13.95 -11.67 2.31
CA ASN A 56 13.37 -11.08 1.11
C ASN A 56 12.67 -9.76 1.39
N HIS A 57 13.20 -8.98 2.34
CA HIS A 57 12.64 -7.69 2.68
C HIS A 57 13.18 -6.60 1.75
N SER A 58 12.30 -5.71 1.32
CA SER A 58 12.69 -4.58 0.50
C SER A 58 12.04 -3.30 0.99
N LEU A 59 12.84 -2.24 1.08
CA LEU A 59 12.37 -0.90 1.31
C LEU A 59 12.05 -0.23 -0.04
N ILE A 60 10.79 0.20 -0.20
CA ILE A 60 10.39 0.98 -1.36
C ILE A 60 10.58 2.46 -1.06
N VAL A 61 11.38 3.11 -1.91
CA VAL A 61 11.66 4.54 -1.82
C VAL A 61 11.17 5.21 -3.09
N GLU A 62 10.28 6.18 -2.94
CA GLU A 62 9.83 7.03 -4.03
C GLU A 62 10.46 8.43 -3.89
N TYR A 63 11.09 8.88 -4.97
CA TYR A 63 11.47 10.28 -5.11
C TYR A 63 10.27 11.06 -5.64
N ILE A 64 9.75 12.00 -4.85
CA ILE A 64 8.49 12.70 -5.17
C ILE A 64 8.79 13.90 -6.07
N LYS A 65 8.70 13.71 -7.40
CA LYS A 65 8.88 14.73 -8.46
C LYS A 65 8.08 14.35 -9.72
N PRO A 66 7.88 15.28 -10.68
CA PRO A 66 7.15 15.03 -11.94
C PRO A 66 7.52 13.76 -12.72
N ASN A 67 8.73 13.25 -12.56
CA ASN A 67 9.22 11.99 -13.15
C ASN A 67 10.07 11.21 -12.13
N GLY A 68 9.76 11.39 -10.85
CA GLY A 68 10.62 10.91 -9.78
C GLY A 68 10.69 9.40 -9.74
N LEU A 69 11.84 8.85 -9.34
CA LEU A 69 12.11 7.43 -9.45
C LEU A 69 11.51 6.63 -8.28
N ILE A 70 11.08 5.40 -8.55
CA ILE A 70 10.78 4.42 -7.51
C ILE A 70 11.93 3.42 -7.48
N LYS A 71 12.47 3.18 -6.30
CA LYS A 71 13.54 2.23 -6.05
C LYS A 71 13.09 1.20 -5.01
N SER A 72 13.51 -0.04 -5.20
CA SER A 72 13.46 -1.11 -4.22
C SER A 72 14.88 -1.34 -3.69
N ILE A 73 15.07 -1.20 -2.39
CA ILE A 73 16.35 -1.42 -1.71
C ILE A 73 16.23 -2.74 -0.95
N ASP A 74 17.10 -3.69 -1.27
CA ASP A 74 17.17 -4.98 -0.58
C ASP A 74 17.71 -4.77 0.84
N LEU A 75 16.92 -5.14 1.85
CA LEU A 75 17.31 -4.97 3.24
C LEU A 75 18.21 -6.11 3.75
N ASP A 76 18.21 -7.26 3.06
CA ASP A 76 19.09 -8.38 3.38
C ASP A 76 20.46 -8.25 2.70
N SER A 77 20.53 -7.44 1.64
CA SER A 77 21.78 -7.10 0.94
C SER A 77 21.88 -5.59 0.67
N PRO A 78 22.36 -4.79 1.64
CA PRO A 78 22.29 -3.32 1.62
C PRO A 78 23.00 -2.58 0.45
N GLY A 79 23.64 -3.28 -0.49
CA GLY A 79 24.20 -2.70 -1.72
C GLY A 79 23.32 -2.88 -2.96
N LYS A 80 22.26 -3.70 -2.89
CA LYS A 80 21.41 -4.04 -4.03
C LYS A 80 20.21 -3.10 -4.10
N CYS A 81 20.15 -2.34 -5.19
CA CYS A 81 19.05 -1.41 -5.47
C CYS A 81 18.49 -1.69 -6.86
N LEU A 82 17.17 -1.77 -6.96
CA LEU A 82 16.46 -1.98 -8.21
C LEU A 82 15.56 -0.79 -8.53
N LYS A 83 15.60 -0.35 -9.78
CA LYS A 83 14.66 0.63 -10.31
C LYS A 83 13.33 -0.07 -10.59
N LEU A 84 12.25 0.42 -10.00
CA LEU A 84 10.90 -0.03 -10.32
C LEU A 84 10.30 0.82 -11.43
N THR A 85 9.58 0.17 -12.33
CA THR A 85 8.87 0.81 -13.44
C THR A 85 7.44 1.09 -13.02
N ARG A 86 6.95 2.31 -13.26
CA ARG A 86 5.52 2.59 -13.10
C ARG A 86 4.74 1.91 -14.22
N PRO A 87 3.58 1.31 -13.93
CA PRO A 87 2.76 0.67 -14.95
C PRO A 87 2.04 1.68 -15.88
N PHE A 88 2.18 2.98 -15.62
CA PHE A 88 1.60 4.06 -16.40
C PHE A 88 2.63 5.16 -16.66
N PRO A 89 2.52 5.86 -17.80
CA PRO A 89 3.31 7.06 -18.04
C PRO A 89 2.89 8.14 -17.04
N VAL A 90 3.88 8.75 -16.39
CA VAL A 90 3.65 9.91 -15.54
C VAL A 90 3.51 11.12 -16.46
N SER A 91 2.27 11.48 -16.79
CA SER A 91 1.99 12.73 -17.50
C SER A 91 1.26 13.67 -16.54
N TYR A 92 2.03 14.45 -15.78
CA TYR A 92 1.45 15.60 -15.10
C TYR A 92 1.16 16.65 -16.19
N LYS A 93 -0.07 16.68 -16.72
CA LYS A 93 -0.56 17.87 -17.40
C LYS A 93 -0.61 18.96 -16.35
N VAL A 94 0.40 19.82 -16.37
CA VAL A 94 0.44 21.05 -15.59
C VAL A 94 -0.69 21.93 -16.09
N LEU A 95 -1.87 21.83 -15.46
CA LEU A 95 -2.95 22.80 -15.65
C LEU A 95 -2.56 24.08 -14.91
N ILE A 96 -1.58 24.82 -15.43
CA ILE A 96 -1.41 26.23 -15.07
C ILE A 96 -2.53 26.96 -15.83
N GLN A 97 -3.67 27.12 -15.19
CA GLN A 97 -4.47 28.31 -15.43
C GLN A 97 -4.11 29.28 -14.32
N SER A 98 -3.28 30.24 -14.71
CA SER A 98 -2.81 31.41 -13.97
C SER A 98 -3.87 31.95 -13.03
N LEU A 99 -3.49 32.19 -11.77
CA LEU A 99 -3.94 33.35 -10.99
C LEU A 99 -3.15 33.56 -9.68
N PHE A 100 -2.27 32.62 -9.26
CA PHE A 100 -1.44 32.82 -8.06
C PHE A 100 -0.01 32.32 -8.27
N SER A 101 0.94 33.26 -8.20
CA SER A 101 2.37 33.05 -8.48
C SER A 101 3.14 32.24 -7.44
N ASP A 102 2.49 31.79 -6.36
CA ASP A 102 3.14 31.09 -5.23
C ASP A 102 2.61 29.66 -5.00
N LEU A 103 1.96 29.05 -5.99
CA LEU A 103 1.47 27.68 -5.83
C LEU A 103 2.64 26.69 -5.95
N HIS A 104 3.29 26.40 -4.82
CA HIS A 104 4.13 25.22 -4.67
C HIS A 104 3.34 23.99 -5.15
N LEU A 105 3.65 23.47 -6.34
CA LEU A 105 3.11 22.21 -6.83
C LEU A 105 3.50 21.12 -5.81
N LYS A 106 2.57 20.80 -4.90
CA LYS A 106 2.78 19.80 -3.87
C LYS A 106 2.65 18.42 -4.51
N PHE A 107 3.72 17.96 -5.13
CA PHE A 107 3.84 16.57 -5.53
C PHE A 107 3.71 15.71 -4.29
N CYS A 108 2.90 14.67 -4.39
CA CYS A 108 2.74 13.69 -3.33
C CYS A 108 3.05 12.31 -3.92
N SER A 109 3.44 11.37 -3.07
CA SER A 109 3.68 9.99 -3.48
C SER A 109 2.46 9.42 -4.20
N ASP A 110 2.71 8.68 -5.29
CA ASP A 110 1.67 7.91 -5.97
C ASP A 110 1.39 6.62 -5.20
N ILE A 111 2.33 6.15 -4.38
CA ILE A 111 2.20 4.94 -3.56
C ILE A 111 1.53 5.28 -2.24
N PHE A 112 0.44 4.60 -1.93
CA PHE A 112 -0.26 4.80 -0.65
C PHE A 112 -0.26 3.58 0.27
N GLY A 113 0.30 2.46 -0.18
CA GLY A 113 0.43 1.29 0.66
C GLY A 113 1.23 0.19 0.01
N SER A 114 1.80 -0.67 0.85
CA SER A 114 2.41 -1.93 0.46
C SER A 114 1.88 -3.04 1.36
N CYS A 115 1.69 -4.22 0.79
CA CYS A 115 1.24 -5.39 1.54
C CYS A 115 1.69 -6.66 0.80
N ASN A 116 2.37 -7.57 1.51
CA ASN A 116 2.80 -8.88 0.97
C ASN A 116 3.54 -8.79 -0.38
N GLY A 117 4.42 -7.80 -0.53
CA GLY A 117 5.15 -7.55 -1.77
C GLY A 117 4.36 -6.85 -2.88
N LEU A 118 3.06 -6.60 -2.70
CA LEU A 118 2.24 -5.78 -3.60
C LEU A 118 2.31 -4.30 -3.20
N LEU A 119 2.16 -3.43 -4.20
CA LEU A 119 2.15 -1.98 -4.05
C LEU A 119 0.82 -1.41 -4.56
N ALA A 120 0.23 -0.48 -3.81
CA ALA A 120 -0.98 0.22 -4.20
C ALA A 120 -0.66 1.66 -4.63
N PHE A 121 -1.09 1.99 -5.85
CA PHE A 121 -0.81 3.23 -6.55
C PHE A 121 -2.08 4.04 -6.81
N TYR A 122 -1.95 5.35 -6.74
CA TYR A 122 -2.80 6.27 -7.47
C TYR A 122 -2.32 6.39 -8.92
N ALA A 123 -3.26 6.30 -9.86
CA ALA A 123 -2.99 6.54 -11.26
C ALA A 123 -3.97 7.59 -11.81
N PRO A 124 -3.48 8.67 -12.45
CA PRO A 124 -4.35 9.66 -13.11
C PRO A 124 -5.31 9.00 -14.11
N PRO A 125 -6.56 9.48 -14.24
CA PRO A 125 -7.14 10.68 -13.59
C PRO A 125 -7.77 10.43 -12.19
N GLY A 126 -7.59 9.25 -11.59
CA GLY A 126 -8.19 8.91 -10.28
C GLY A 126 -8.36 7.42 -10.01
N ASN A 127 -7.74 6.59 -10.85
CA ASN A 127 -7.75 5.14 -10.74
C ASN A 127 -6.84 4.70 -9.58
N ILE A 128 -7.08 3.48 -9.09
CA ILE A 128 -6.14 2.77 -8.23
C ILE A 128 -5.54 1.63 -9.03
N ILE A 129 -4.24 1.40 -8.87
CA ILE A 129 -3.55 0.26 -9.46
C ILE A 129 -2.87 -0.53 -8.34
N LEU A 130 -3.01 -1.86 -8.38
CA LEU A 130 -2.20 -2.78 -7.59
C LEU A 130 -1.08 -3.33 -8.48
N LEU A 131 0.17 -3.20 -8.07
CA LEU A 131 1.35 -3.64 -8.81
C LEU A 131 2.07 -4.73 -8.02
N ASN A 132 2.42 -5.82 -8.70
CA ASN A 132 3.43 -6.76 -8.23
C ASN A 132 4.78 -6.39 -8.89
N PRO A 133 5.73 -5.79 -8.15
CA PRO A 133 6.99 -5.31 -8.70
C PRO A 133 7.91 -6.46 -9.16
N SER A 134 7.81 -7.65 -8.57
CA SER A 134 8.61 -8.79 -8.98
C SER A 134 8.19 -9.26 -10.38
N THR A 135 6.90 -9.41 -10.62
CA THR A 135 6.36 -9.93 -11.89
C THR A 135 6.08 -8.84 -12.94
N ASN A 136 6.12 -7.57 -12.53
CA ASN A 136 5.67 -6.40 -13.31
C ASN A 136 4.21 -6.50 -13.80
N LYS A 137 3.41 -7.38 -13.19
CA LYS A 137 1.96 -7.47 -13.44
C LYS A 137 1.24 -6.44 -12.59
N TYR A 138 0.23 -5.81 -13.16
CA TYR A 138 -0.60 -4.85 -12.44
C TYR A 138 -2.08 -5.08 -12.72
N LEU A 139 -2.91 -4.60 -11.81
CA LEU A 139 -4.36 -4.60 -11.91
C LEU A 139 -4.88 -3.18 -11.66
N THR A 140 -5.63 -2.64 -12.61
CA THR A 140 -6.37 -1.39 -12.43
C THR A 140 -7.72 -1.71 -11.80
N LEU A 141 -8.01 -1.09 -10.65
CA LEU A 141 -9.28 -1.28 -9.96
C LEU A 141 -10.41 -0.57 -10.72
N PRO A 142 -11.65 -1.11 -10.67
CA PRO A 142 -12.80 -0.41 -11.22
C PRO A 142 -12.94 0.97 -10.57
N LYS A 143 -13.39 1.95 -11.37
CA LYS A 143 -13.62 3.31 -10.87
C LYS A 143 -14.70 3.29 -9.79
N PHE A 144 -14.53 4.21 -8.84
CA PHE A 144 -15.50 4.50 -7.81
C PHE A 144 -16.22 5.81 -8.15
N GLY A 145 -17.55 5.86 -8.02
CA GLY A 145 -18.37 7.06 -8.27
C GLY A 145 -18.82 7.22 -9.74
N SER A 146 -19.75 8.16 -9.98
CA SER A 146 -20.17 8.52 -11.35
C SER A 146 -19.15 9.45 -12.00
N GLU A 147 -19.17 9.55 -13.34
CA GLU A 147 -18.26 10.42 -14.10
C GLU A 147 -18.34 11.91 -13.70
N ASN A 148 -19.38 12.31 -12.96
CA ASN A 148 -19.59 13.69 -12.49
C ASN A 148 -18.90 14.01 -11.15
N ASP A 149 -18.40 13.02 -10.40
CA ASP A 149 -17.56 13.23 -9.18
C ASP A 149 -16.11 13.66 -9.55
N SER A 150 -15.84 13.85 -10.84
CA SER A 150 -14.55 14.26 -11.42
C SER A 150 -14.16 15.72 -11.13
N SER A 151 -15.04 16.52 -10.52
CA SER A 151 -14.76 17.90 -10.11
C SER A 151 -13.72 18.02 -8.98
N HIS A 152 -13.38 16.91 -8.33
CA HIS A 152 -12.34 16.86 -7.31
C HIS A 152 -11.25 15.91 -7.80
N GLY A 153 -10.17 16.48 -8.35
CA GLY A 153 -9.04 15.70 -8.85
C GLY A 153 -8.68 14.56 -7.90
N GLY A 154 -8.42 13.37 -8.43
CA GLY A 154 -8.31 12.10 -7.69
C GLY A 154 -7.28 12.04 -6.55
N HIS A 155 -6.63 13.15 -6.23
CA HIS A 155 -5.64 13.37 -5.18
C HIS A 155 -6.21 13.78 -3.81
N ASN A 156 -7.52 13.95 -3.67
CA ASN A 156 -8.13 14.37 -2.39
C ASN A 156 -8.66 13.21 -1.53
N TYR A 157 -8.59 11.97 -2.01
CA TYR A 157 -9.01 10.80 -1.24
C TYR A 157 -7.97 10.40 -0.21
N THR A 158 -8.44 9.83 0.90
CA THR A 158 -7.59 9.09 1.84
C THR A 158 -7.78 7.61 1.59
N ASN A 159 -6.70 6.87 1.32
CA ASN A 159 -6.76 5.44 1.06
C ASN A 159 -5.88 4.66 2.03
N GLY A 160 -6.14 3.36 2.15
CA GLY A 160 -5.22 2.40 2.73
C GLY A 160 -5.34 1.06 2.01
N PHE A 161 -4.26 0.28 2.00
CA PHE A 161 -4.19 -1.01 1.34
C PHE A 161 -3.65 -2.06 2.31
N GLY A 162 -4.32 -3.20 2.41
CA GLY A 162 -3.95 -4.26 3.32
C GLY A 162 -4.53 -5.61 2.94
N TYR A 163 -4.24 -6.60 3.78
CA TYR A 163 -4.63 -7.99 3.56
C TYR A 163 -5.41 -8.51 4.76
N ASP A 164 -6.62 -9.01 4.48
CA ASP A 164 -7.44 -9.74 5.42
C ASP A 164 -7.07 -11.24 5.33
N ALA A 165 -6.26 -11.69 6.28
CA ALA A 165 -5.85 -13.08 6.37
C ALA A 165 -6.98 -14.07 6.70
N VAL A 166 -8.11 -13.59 7.24
CA VAL A 166 -9.26 -14.45 7.57
C VAL A 166 -10.07 -14.78 6.33
N SER A 167 -10.34 -13.79 5.48
CA SER A 167 -11.07 -13.99 4.22
C SER A 167 -10.18 -14.24 3.01
N ASP A 168 -8.85 -14.31 3.21
CA ASP A 168 -7.82 -14.45 2.18
C ASP A 168 -8.00 -13.41 1.06
N ASP A 169 -8.11 -12.15 1.44
CA ASP A 169 -8.51 -11.08 0.54
C ASP A 169 -7.65 -9.84 0.70
N TYR A 170 -7.25 -9.26 -0.42
CA TYR A 170 -6.63 -7.95 -0.45
C TYR A 170 -7.71 -6.89 -0.53
N LYS A 171 -7.65 -5.91 0.37
CA LYS A 171 -8.64 -4.86 0.47
C LYS A 171 -8.02 -3.48 0.29
N VAL A 172 -8.74 -2.61 -0.41
CA VAL A 172 -8.44 -1.18 -0.47
C VAL A 172 -9.56 -0.41 0.21
N VAL A 173 -9.24 0.34 1.25
CA VAL A 173 -10.17 1.25 1.92
C VAL A 173 -9.97 2.63 1.33
N ARG A 174 -11.06 3.28 0.94
CA ARG A 174 -11.09 4.64 0.41
C ARG A 174 -12.08 5.47 1.21
N ILE A 175 -11.62 6.61 1.71
CA ILE A 175 -12.38 7.59 2.48
C ILE A 175 -12.50 8.85 1.62
N THR A 176 -13.73 9.33 1.42
CA THR A 176 -14.00 10.52 0.59
C THR A 176 -13.39 11.78 1.21
N PRO A 177 -13.02 12.77 0.39
CA PRO A 177 -12.59 14.07 0.91
C PRO A 177 -13.69 14.74 1.72
N ARG A 178 -13.30 15.78 2.47
CA ARG A 178 -14.26 16.72 3.05
C ARG A 178 -14.95 17.46 1.92
N LEU A 179 -16.26 17.25 1.78
CA LEU A 179 -17.11 18.07 0.94
C LEU A 179 -17.80 19.13 1.80
N LEU A 180 -17.92 20.36 1.27
CA LEU A 180 -18.68 21.41 1.93
C LEU A 180 -20.12 20.89 2.13
N HIS A 181 -20.66 21.05 3.34
CA HIS A 181 -22.00 20.61 3.75
C HIS A 181 -22.20 19.11 4.05
N GLU A 182 -21.19 18.25 3.88
CA GLU A 182 -21.28 16.86 4.35
C GLU A 182 -20.98 16.74 5.85
N ARG A 183 -21.81 15.96 6.57
CA ARG A 183 -21.67 15.71 8.02
C ARG A 183 -20.66 14.59 8.34
N SER A 184 -20.41 13.70 7.39
CA SER A 184 -19.54 12.53 7.53
C SER A 184 -18.75 12.31 6.24
N ARG A 185 -17.64 11.57 6.33
CA ARG A 185 -16.90 11.13 5.14
C ARG A 185 -17.35 9.72 4.78
N ARG A 186 -17.71 9.49 3.52
CA ARG A 186 -18.12 8.18 3.04
C ARG A 186 -16.91 7.24 2.97
N VAL A 187 -17.12 5.98 3.34
CA VAL A 187 -16.08 4.96 3.32
C VAL A 187 -16.50 3.82 2.40
N MET A 188 -15.56 3.41 1.57
CA MET A 188 -15.72 2.36 0.59
C MET A 188 -14.59 1.35 0.73
N VAL A 189 -14.91 0.07 0.62
CA VAL A 189 -13.95 -1.02 0.67
C VAL A 189 -14.02 -1.77 -0.64
N TYR A 190 -12.91 -1.81 -1.36
CA TYR A 190 -12.74 -2.71 -2.49
C TYR A 190 -12.22 -4.05 -1.98
N SER A 191 -12.87 -5.13 -2.41
CA SER A 191 -12.39 -6.50 -2.25
C SER A 191 -11.79 -6.98 -3.56
N LEU A 192 -10.56 -7.47 -3.53
CA LEU A 192 -9.92 -8.07 -4.69
C LEU A 192 -10.61 -9.39 -5.07
N ARG A 193 -11.00 -10.17 -4.06
CA ARG A 193 -11.69 -11.45 -4.21
C ARG A 193 -13.03 -11.33 -4.93
N THR A 194 -13.84 -10.32 -4.59
CA THR A 194 -15.14 -10.10 -5.26
C THR A 194 -15.06 -9.13 -6.44
N ASN A 195 -13.89 -8.50 -6.64
CA ASN A 195 -13.66 -7.46 -7.65
C ASN A 195 -14.72 -6.35 -7.61
N SER A 196 -15.11 -5.91 -6.41
CA SER A 196 -16.20 -4.94 -6.24
C SER A 196 -15.96 -3.98 -5.09
N TRP A 197 -16.51 -2.78 -5.21
CA TRP A 197 -16.57 -1.79 -4.14
C TRP A 197 -17.85 -1.97 -3.32
N THR A 198 -17.70 -1.95 -2.00
CA THR A 198 -18.82 -2.02 -1.05
C THR A 198 -18.80 -0.79 -0.14
N ARG A 199 -19.96 -0.19 0.09
CA ARG A 199 -20.12 0.91 1.06
C ARG A 199 -20.20 0.34 2.46
N VAL A 200 -19.44 0.92 3.39
CA VAL A 200 -19.44 0.53 4.81
C VAL A 200 -19.84 1.72 5.68
N GLU A 201 -19.79 1.54 7.00
CA GLU A 201 -20.02 2.61 7.96
C GLU A 201 -19.12 3.82 7.66
N ASP A 202 -19.70 5.02 7.76
CA ASP A 202 -18.98 6.25 7.48
C ASP A 202 -17.83 6.48 8.48
N PHE A 203 -16.89 7.33 8.09
CA PHE A 203 -15.75 7.67 8.93
C PHE A 203 -16.25 8.31 10.24
N PRO A 204 -15.83 7.81 11.41
CA PRO A 204 -16.46 8.14 12.69
C PRO A 204 -16.22 9.58 13.16
N TYR A 205 -15.34 10.34 12.47
CA TYR A 205 -15.01 11.71 12.84
C TYR A 205 -15.52 12.74 11.83
N SER A 206 -16.24 13.73 12.36
CA SER A 206 -16.76 14.86 11.60
C SER A 206 -15.64 15.58 10.85
N PRO A 207 -15.82 15.89 9.56
CA PRO A 207 -14.84 16.63 8.79
C PRO A 207 -14.70 18.10 9.21
N ASN A 208 -15.64 18.63 9.99
CA ASN A 208 -15.59 19.99 10.52
C ASN A 208 -14.76 20.10 11.80
N GLU A 209 -14.62 18.99 12.54
CA GLU A 209 -13.91 18.97 13.81
C GLU A 209 -12.53 18.33 13.72
N TYR A 210 -12.35 17.40 12.78
CA TYR A 210 -11.14 16.61 12.64
C TYR A 210 -10.61 16.56 11.21
N TYR A 211 -9.30 16.48 11.07
CA TYR A 211 -8.62 16.19 9.81
C TYR A 211 -7.67 15.00 9.93
N VAL A 212 -7.47 14.30 8.81
CA VAL A 212 -6.53 13.18 8.73
C VAL A 212 -5.19 13.71 8.24
N SER A 213 -4.11 13.46 9.00
CA SER A 213 -2.78 14.04 8.71
C SER A 213 -2.09 13.44 7.49
N SER A 214 -2.32 12.15 7.23
CA SER A 214 -1.80 11.43 6.08
C SER A 214 -2.95 10.98 5.20
N ARG A 215 -2.78 11.11 3.87
CA ARG A 215 -3.71 10.52 2.91
C ARG A 215 -3.60 8.99 2.84
N PHE A 216 -2.59 8.41 3.49
CA PHE A 216 -2.22 7.01 3.37
C PHE A 216 -2.37 6.32 4.72
N GLY A 217 -3.14 5.24 4.73
CA GLY A 217 -3.33 4.36 5.87
C GLY A 217 -2.22 3.35 5.96
N VAL A 218 -1.66 3.18 7.15
CA VAL A 218 -0.59 2.21 7.40
C VAL A 218 -1.21 0.87 7.78
N HIS A 219 -0.90 -0.18 7.02
CA HIS A 219 -1.30 -1.53 7.37
C HIS A 219 -0.38 -2.10 8.45
N ALA A 220 -0.96 -2.44 9.59
CA ALA A 220 -0.26 -3.07 10.70
C ALA A 220 -1.16 -4.09 11.38
N GLY A 221 -0.67 -5.31 11.58
CA GLY A 221 -1.49 -6.42 12.06
C GLY A 221 -2.62 -6.74 11.08
N SER A 222 -3.86 -6.58 11.52
CA SER A 222 -5.08 -6.84 10.73
C SER A 222 -5.87 -5.57 10.38
N SER A 223 -5.26 -4.40 10.60
CA SER A 223 -5.95 -3.13 10.52
C SER A 223 -5.15 -2.09 9.74
N LEU A 224 -5.87 -1.15 9.13
CA LEU A 224 -5.31 0.07 8.58
C LEU A 224 -5.40 1.20 9.61
N HIS A 225 -4.34 1.99 9.74
CA HIS A 225 -4.24 3.03 10.76
C HIS A 225 -4.03 4.40 10.12
N TRP A 226 -4.75 5.40 10.62
CA TRP A 226 -4.59 6.80 10.23
C TRP A 226 -4.45 7.68 11.47
N VAL A 227 -3.59 8.68 11.37
CA VAL A 227 -3.44 9.72 12.38
C VAL A 227 -4.46 10.83 12.11
N VAL A 228 -5.25 11.15 13.13
CA VAL A 228 -6.33 12.14 13.07
C VAL A 228 -6.09 13.21 14.12
N HIS A 229 -6.27 14.47 13.72
CA HIS A 229 -6.09 15.64 14.57
C HIS A 229 -7.42 16.38 14.71
N ARG A 230 -7.66 16.91 15.90
CA ARG A 230 -8.77 17.83 16.12
C ARG A 230 -8.35 19.25 15.78
N TYR A 231 -9.18 20.03 15.08
CA TYR A 231 -8.83 21.42 14.75
C TYR A 231 -8.72 22.33 15.98
N ALA A 232 -9.57 22.11 16.99
CA ALA A 232 -9.67 22.98 18.16
C ALA A 232 -8.67 22.66 19.29
N SER A 233 -7.78 21.68 19.12
CA SER A 233 -6.84 21.25 20.16
C SER A 233 -5.68 20.46 19.56
N ASP A 234 -4.53 20.41 20.24
CA ASP A 234 -3.38 19.57 19.85
C ASP A 234 -3.58 18.05 20.09
N ASN A 235 -4.82 17.61 20.29
CA ASN A 235 -5.14 16.20 20.52
C ASN A 235 -4.96 15.39 19.23
N ILE A 236 -4.13 14.35 19.34
CA ILE A 236 -3.83 13.39 18.28
C ILE A 236 -4.49 12.06 18.62
N LEU A 237 -5.21 11.50 17.66
CA LEU A 237 -5.86 10.20 17.75
C LEU A 237 -5.33 9.28 16.66
N ILE A 238 -5.31 7.97 16.93
CA ILE A 238 -5.12 6.96 15.89
C ILE A 238 -6.45 6.28 15.66
N VAL A 239 -6.88 6.26 14.41
CA VAL A 239 -8.08 5.54 13.98
C VAL A 239 -7.63 4.28 13.26
N ALA A 240 -8.09 3.14 13.75
CA ALA A 240 -7.86 1.85 13.14
C ALA A 240 -9.12 1.38 12.42
N PHE A 241 -8.97 0.81 11.22
CA PHE A 241 -10.03 0.10 10.50
C PHE A 241 -9.65 -1.37 10.42
N ASP A 242 -10.43 -2.23 11.09
CA ASP A 242 -10.24 -3.69 11.08
C ASP A 242 -10.72 -4.25 9.76
N LEU A 243 -9.79 -4.77 8.94
CA LEU A 243 -10.07 -5.29 7.61
C LEU A 243 -10.92 -6.57 7.62
N ARG A 244 -10.99 -7.28 8.76
CA ARG A 244 -11.78 -8.52 8.89
C ARG A 244 -13.25 -8.22 9.15
N LYS A 245 -13.49 -7.12 9.86
CA LYS A 245 -14.83 -6.72 10.33
C LYS A 245 -15.42 -5.56 9.52
N ASP A 246 -14.59 -4.91 8.70
CA ASP A 246 -14.90 -3.68 7.99
C ASP A 246 -15.44 -2.56 8.92
N LYS A 247 -14.79 -2.40 10.09
CA LYS A 247 -15.22 -1.47 11.14
C LYS A 247 -14.08 -0.62 11.69
N PHE A 248 -14.42 0.61 12.09
CA PHE A 248 -13.48 1.50 12.77
C PHE A 248 -13.44 1.24 14.28
N SER A 249 -12.26 1.43 14.85
CA SER A 249 -12.00 1.47 16.29
C SER A 249 -11.03 2.60 16.61
N LEU A 250 -11.23 3.25 17.75
CA LEU A 250 -10.35 4.30 18.24
C LEU A 250 -9.21 3.71 19.07
N ILE A 251 -7.99 4.17 18.76
CA ILE A 251 -6.83 4.01 19.62
C ILE A 251 -6.47 5.40 20.13
N GLN A 252 -6.83 5.68 21.38
CA GLN A 252 -6.43 6.92 22.03
C GLN A 252 -4.95 6.83 22.38
N LEU A 253 -4.15 7.75 21.85
CA LEU A 253 -2.78 7.91 22.29
C LEU A 253 -2.82 8.53 23.69
N GLU A 254 -2.32 7.82 24.69
CA GLU A 254 -2.01 8.45 25.97
C GLU A 254 -1.07 9.62 25.68
N THR A 255 -1.37 10.78 26.27
CA THR A 255 -0.67 12.03 25.99
C THR A 255 0.84 11.79 26.10
N PHE A 256 1.57 11.95 25.00
CA PHE A 256 3.02 11.84 24.99
C PHE A 256 3.57 12.82 26.05
N ARG A 257 3.95 12.32 27.22
CA ARG A 257 4.86 13.04 28.10
C ARG A 257 6.13 13.19 27.27
N ARG A 258 6.44 14.40 26.82
CA ARG A 258 7.70 14.72 26.15
C ARG A 258 8.83 14.08 26.95
N PHE A 259 9.39 12.98 26.45
CA PHE A 259 10.63 12.45 26.98
C PHE A 259 11.68 13.52 26.69
N LYS A 260 12.03 14.32 27.70
CA LYS A 260 13.22 15.15 27.66
C LYS A 260 14.38 14.18 27.56
N LEU A 261 14.94 14.03 26.36
CA LEU A 261 16.24 13.40 26.20
C LEU A 261 17.22 14.22 27.04
N SER A 262 17.70 13.66 28.14
CA SER A 262 18.82 14.23 28.89
C SER A 262 20.05 14.22 27.97
N PRO A 263 20.82 15.32 27.89
CA PRO A 263 22.01 15.37 27.06
C PRO A 263 22.99 14.30 27.53
N ILE A 264 23.49 13.53 26.56
CA ILE A 264 24.56 12.56 26.76
C ILE A 264 25.77 13.37 27.25
N ARG A 265 26.23 13.13 28.48
CA ARG A 265 27.53 13.62 28.94
C ARG A 265 28.59 12.87 28.15
N ALA A 266 29.37 13.60 27.36
CA ALA A 266 30.64 13.10 26.87
C ALA A 266 31.61 13.09 28.07
N GLU A 267 32.18 11.93 28.37
CA GLU A 267 33.42 11.80 29.14
C GLU A 267 34.63 11.97 28.21
#